data_AF-A0A9V1GK20-F1
#
_entry.id   AF-A0A9V1GK20-F1
#
_cell.length_a   1.000
_cell.length_b   1.000
_cell.length_c   1.000
_cell.angle_alpha   90.00
_cell.angle_beta   90.00
_cell.angle_gamma   90.00
#
_symmetry.space_group_name_H-M   'P 1'
#
loop_
_entity.id
_entity.type
_entity.pdbx_description
1 polymer ?
#
loop_
_entity_poly.entity_id
_entity_poly.type
_entity_poly.pdbx_seq_one_letter_code
_entity_poly.pdbx_strand_id
1 'polypeptide(L)'
;MGKAEMWLIRTYWDIEFPYPYLPNIEFVGGLHCKPAKPLPKELEEFVQSSGKDGVVVFTLGSMIKNLTEEKSNLIASALAQIPQKVLWRYTGKKPDTLGPNTRLYEWIPQNDLLGHPKTRAFITHCGTNGIYEAIYHGVPMVGIPMFGDQYDNIARMKAKGAALKVDLHTMTSSDLLNALKAVINNPSYKENAMRLSRIHHDQPTKPLDRAVFWIEFVMRHKGAKHLRPTSHDLTWVQYHSLDVIGFLLACVATTIFLVTKCCLFCCWKFGKTGKKNKRE
;
A
#
# COMPACT_ATOMS: atom_id res chain seq x y z
N MET A 1 20.90 2.04 0.28
CA MET A 1 19.94 1.64 1.34
C MET A 1 20.63 0.89 2.49
N GLY A 2 21.48 -0.12 2.29
CA GLY A 2 22.00 -0.99 3.38
C GLY A 2 22.88 -0.41 4.51
N LYS A 3 23.07 0.91 4.62
CA LYS A 3 23.85 1.53 5.72
C LYS A 3 23.01 1.95 6.93
N ALA A 4 21.68 1.94 6.80
CA ALA A 4 20.80 2.32 7.89
C ALA A 4 20.88 1.29 9.04
N GLU A 5 21.00 1.78 10.27
CA GLU A 5 21.01 0.96 11.49
C GLU A 5 19.60 0.41 11.78
N MET A 6 18.57 1.23 11.57
CA MET A 6 17.16 0.89 11.72
C MET A 6 16.35 1.47 10.56
N TRP A 7 15.31 0.75 10.15
CA TRP A 7 14.30 1.20 9.19
C TRP A 7 12.96 1.40 9.87
N LEU A 8 12.45 2.64 9.84
CA LEU A 8 11.10 2.94 10.27
C LEU A 8 10.19 2.96 9.04
N ILE A 9 9.36 1.93 8.92
CA ILE A 9 8.44 1.75 7.80
C ILE A 9 7.11 2.38 8.16
N ARG A 10 6.62 3.32 7.35
CA ARG A 10 5.37 4.04 7.63
C ARG A 10 4.09 3.24 7.34
N THR A 11 4.17 1.91 7.43
CA THR A 11 3.03 1.01 7.31
C THR A 11 2.90 0.12 8.56
N TYR A 12 1.86 -0.71 8.63
CA TYR A 12 1.52 -1.58 9.74
C TYR A 12 0.67 -2.78 9.27
N TRP A 13 0.49 -3.78 10.14
CA TRP A 13 -0.09 -5.09 9.78
C TRP A 13 -1.61 -5.08 9.55
N ASP A 14 -2.28 -3.97 9.90
CA ASP A 14 -3.67 -3.74 9.54
C ASP A 14 -3.86 -3.69 8.02
N ILE A 15 -2.99 -2.99 7.30
CA ILE A 15 -3.01 -2.86 5.84
C ILE A 15 -2.09 -3.84 5.12
N GLU A 16 -0.91 -4.14 5.67
CA GLU A 16 0.09 -4.96 4.98
C GLU A 16 -0.36 -6.42 4.83
N PHE A 17 0.26 -7.10 3.86
CA PHE A 17 0.25 -8.56 3.79
C PHE A 17 1.36 -9.12 4.68
N PRO A 18 1.20 -10.32 5.26
CA PRO A 18 2.24 -10.92 6.08
C PRO A 18 3.47 -11.29 5.21
N TYR A 19 4.67 -10.90 5.66
CA TYR A 19 5.93 -11.30 5.05
C TYR A 19 7.07 -11.28 6.10
N PRO A 20 8.14 -12.07 5.90
CA PRO A 20 9.29 -12.04 6.79
C PRO A 20 10.04 -10.70 6.67
N TYR A 21 10.40 -10.12 7.81
CA TYR A 21 11.16 -8.87 7.88
C TYR A 21 12.38 -9.04 8.80
N LEU A 22 13.36 -8.17 8.62
CA LEU A 22 14.61 -8.20 9.37
C LEU A 22 14.43 -7.58 10.76
N PRO A 23 15.23 -7.97 11.77
CA PRO A 23 15.15 -7.40 13.12
C PRO A 23 15.38 -5.87 13.17
N ASN A 24 16.03 -5.30 12.15
CA ASN A 24 16.25 -3.86 12.05
C ASN A 24 15.14 -3.10 11.27
N ILE A 25 13.95 -3.67 11.16
CA ILE A 25 12.80 -3.08 10.47
C ILE A 25 11.62 -2.98 11.45
N GLU A 26 11.10 -1.77 11.60
CA GLU A 26 10.03 -1.46 12.54
C GLU A 26 8.90 -0.69 11.88
N PHE A 27 7.68 -1.16 12.11
CA PHE A 27 6.48 -0.68 11.46
C PHE A 27 5.81 0.38 12.32
N VAL A 28 5.70 1.60 11.80
CA VAL A 28 5.22 2.81 12.48
C VAL A 28 4.06 3.48 11.71
N GLY A 29 3.28 2.70 10.98
CA GLY A 29 2.09 3.16 10.26
C GLY A 29 1.10 3.91 11.17
N GLY A 30 0.57 5.02 10.67
CA GLY A 30 -0.40 5.85 11.40
C GLY A 30 0.18 6.76 12.49
N LEU A 31 1.50 6.97 12.54
CA LEU A 31 2.14 7.87 13.52
C LEU A 31 1.59 9.31 13.53
N HIS A 32 0.98 9.77 12.44
CA HIS A 32 0.38 11.10 12.32
C HIS A 32 -1.09 11.14 12.76
N CYS A 33 -1.74 9.99 12.91
CA CYS A 33 -3.17 9.90 13.22
C CYS A 33 -3.46 10.39 14.65
N LYS A 34 -4.57 11.09 14.81
CA LYS A 34 -4.97 11.71 16.07
C LYS A 34 -6.48 11.60 16.28
N PRO A 35 -6.96 11.60 17.53
CA PRO A 35 -8.38 11.77 17.80
C PRO A 35 -8.90 13.03 17.10
N ALA A 36 -10.14 12.96 16.59
CA ALA A 36 -10.76 14.10 15.94
C ALA A 36 -11.00 15.24 16.94
N LYS A 37 -10.70 16.46 16.51
CA LYS A 37 -11.06 17.69 17.20
C LYS A 37 -12.41 18.21 16.69
N PRO A 38 -13.11 19.05 17.47
CA PRO A 38 -14.30 19.74 16.99
C PRO A 38 -14.02 20.52 15.72
N LEU A 39 -14.95 20.45 14.76
CA LEU A 39 -14.84 21.20 13.51
C LEU A 39 -15.11 22.70 13.74
N PRO A 40 -14.52 23.59 12.92
CA PRO A 40 -14.93 24.99 12.86
C PRO A 40 -16.44 25.11 12.60
N LYS A 41 -17.08 26.12 13.20
CA LYS A 41 -18.54 26.28 13.20
C LYS A 41 -19.17 26.16 11.80
N GLU A 42 -18.59 26.82 10.80
CA GLU A 42 -19.11 26.79 9.42
C GLU A 42 -19.06 25.37 8.79
N LEU A 43 -17.97 24.63 9.04
CA LEU A 43 -17.81 23.25 8.58
C LEU A 43 -18.79 22.33 9.30
N GLU A 44 -18.92 22.50 10.61
CA GLU A 44 -19.87 21.76 11.44
C GLU A 44 -21.31 21.97 10.96
N GLU A 45 -21.74 23.21 10.72
CA GLU A 45 -23.07 23.52 10.19
C GLU A 45 -23.33 22.85 8.84
N PHE A 46 -22.34 22.85 7.94
CA PHE A 46 -22.46 22.16 6.66
C PHE A 46 -22.58 20.64 6.84
N VAL A 47 -21.74 20.06 7.69
CA VAL A 47 -21.77 18.62 8.00
C VAL A 47 -23.11 18.24 8.64
N GLN A 48 -23.64 19.05 9.55
CA GLN A 48 -24.92 18.79 10.20
C GLN A 48 -26.10 18.90 9.23
N SER A 49 -26.05 19.83 8.27
CA SER A 49 -27.05 19.99 7.21
C SER A 49 -27.26 18.76 6.33
N SER A 50 -26.35 17.77 6.38
CA SER A 50 -26.48 16.49 5.68
C SER A 50 -27.57 15.56 6.26
N GLY A 51 -28.18 15.91 7.39
CA GLY A 51 -29.25 15.11 7.99
C GLY A 51 -28.78 13.68 8.30
N LYS A 52 -29.57 12.69 7.91
CA LYS A 52 -29.28 11.26 8.13
C LYS A 52 -28.26 10.68 7.12
N ASP A 53 -28.18 11.28 5.94
CA ASP A 53 -27.41 10.74 4.82
C ASP A 53 -25.90 10.87 5.07
N GLY A 54 -25.49 11.88 5.83
CA GLY A 54 -24.10 12.10 6.24
C GLY A 54 -23.24 12.74 5.16
N VAL A 55 -21.92 12.64 5.32
CA VAL A 55 -20.97 13.34 4.48
C VAL A 55 -19.96 12.41 3.80
N VAL A 56 -19.48 12.85 2.64
CA VAL A 56 -18.33 12.29 1.94
C VAL A 56 -17.21 13.31 1.97
N VAL A 57 -16.03 12.86 2.41
CA VAL A 57 -14.81 13.67 2.35
C VAL A 57 -14.09 13.32 1.06
N PHE A 58 -13.62 14.31 0.30
CA PHE A 58 -12.90 14.07 -0.95
C PHE A 58 -11.64 14.92 -1.05
N THR A 59 -10.49 14.27 -1.23
CA THR A 59 -9.27 14.93 -1.67
C THR A 59 -8.35 14.01 -2.48
N LEU A 60 -7.58 14.58 -3.41
CA LEU A 60 -6.51 13.87 -4.12
C LEU A 60 -5.11 14.21 -3.57
N GLY A 61 -5.04 14.61 -2.29
CA GLY A 61 -3.79 14.97 -1.65
C GLY A 61 -3.32 16.38 -2.01
N SER A 62 -2.14 16.79 -1.53
CA SER A 62 -1.60 18.15 -1.72
C SER A 62 -0.85 18.37 -3.02
N MET A 63 -0.43 17.28 -3.67
CA MET A 63 0.36 17.32 -4.90
C MET A 63 -0.52 17.54 -6.14
N ILE A 64 -1.78 17.13 -6.09
CA ILE A 64 -2.74 17.34 -7.17
C ILE A 64 -3.53 18.62 -6.88
N LYS A 65 -3.13 19.72 -7.52
CA LYS A 65 -3.76 21.04 -7.33
C LYS A 65 -5.02 21.21 -8.18
N ASN A 66 -5.04 20.65 -9.38
CA ASN A 66 -6.15 20.75 -10.31
C ASN A 66 -6.30 19.46 -11.12
N LEU A 67 -7.46 19.33 -11.75
CA LEU A 67 -7.76 18.31 -12.75
C LEU A 67 -8.06 19.01 -14.08
N THR A 68 -8.05 18.25 -15.17
CA THR A 68 -8.62 18.77 -16.43
C THR A 68 -10.09 19.11 -16.22
N GLU A 69 -10.60 20.09 -16.96
CA GLU A 69 -12.00 20.51 -16.83
C GLU A 69 -12.95 19.32 -17.04
N GLU A 70 -12.68 18.49 -18.04
CA GLU A 70 -13.40 17.25 -18.33
C GLU A 70 -13.49 16.33 -17.09
N LYS A 71 -12.35 16.01 -16.45
CA LYS A 71 -12.33 15.10 -15.30
C LYS A 71 -12.98 15.73 -14.07
N SER A 72 -12.78 17.03 -13.85
CA SER A 72 -13.40 17.74 -12.73
C SER A 72 -14.93 17.79 -12.86
N ASN A 73 -15.46 18.03 -14.07
CA ASN A 73 -16.89 18.00 -14.37
C ASN A 73 -17.46 16.58 -14.28
N LEU A 74 -16.74 15.58 -14.76
CA LEU A 74 -17.15 14.18 -14.65
C LEU A 74 -17.32 13.77 -13.18
N ILE A 75 -16.37 14.12 -12.32
CA ILE A 75 -16.44 13.84 -10.88
C ILE A 75 -17.58 14.64 -10.23
N ALA A 76 -17.66 15.94 -10.50
CA ALA A 76 -18.73 16.80 -9.96
C ALA A 76 -20.13 16.28 -10.31
N SER A 77 -20.33 15.81 -11.54
CA SER A 77 -21.58 15.19 -12.00
C SER A 77 -21.93 13.92 -11.22
N ALA A 78 -20.95 13.09 -10.85
CA ALA A 78 -21.18 11.91 -10.04
C ALA A 78 -21.57 12.28 -8.61
N LEU A 79 -20.85 13.25 -8.02
CA LEU A 79 -21.09 13.75 -6.66
C LEU A 79 -22.44 14.46 -6.53
N ALA A 80 -22.93 15.12 -7.58
CA ALA A 80 -24.23 15.77 -7.57
C ALA A 80 -25.42 14.78 -7.43
N GLN A 81 -25.19 13.49 -7.72
CA GLN A 81 -26.23 12.46 -7.73
C GLN A 81 -26.36 11.69 -6.41
N ILE A 82 -25.49 11.93 -5.43
CA ILE A 82 -25.58 11.29 -4.12
C ILE A 82 -26.29 12.22 -3.11
N PRO A 83 -27.07 11.67 -2.16
CA PRO A 83 -27.76 12.48 -1.17
C PRO A 83 -26.83 13.09 -0.10
N GLN A 84 -25.61 12.54 0.05
CA GLN A 84 -24.62 13.05 1.00
C GLN A 84 -24.17 14.48 0.66
N LYS A 85 -23.85 15.25 1.69
CA LYS A 85 -23.03 16.45 1.49
C LYS A 85 -21.59 16.06 1.21
N VAL A 86 -20.92 16.78 0.33
CA VAL A 86 -19.55 16.48 -0.07
C VAL A 86 -18.63 17.64 0.29
N LEU A 87 -17.57 17.34 1.05
CA LEU A 87 -16.48 18.27 1.31
C LEU A 87 -15.33 17.91 0.38
N TRP A 88 -15.17 18.67 -0.69
CA TRP A 88 -14.15 18.41 -1.70
C TRP A 88 -13.03 19.42 -1.60
N ARG A 89 -11.84 18.97 -1.18
CA ARG A 89 -10.64 19.77 -1.26
C ARG A 89 -10.16 19.86 -2.71
N TYR A 90 -10.24 21.06 -3.29
CA TYR A 90 -9.91 21.31 -4.69
C TYR A 90 -9.55 22.79 -4.90
N THR A 91 -8.43 23.03 -5.59
CA THR A 91 -7.91 24.38 -5.89
C THR A 91 -7.92 24.72 -7.38
N GLY A 92 -8.51 23.86 -8.22
CA GLY A 92 -8.65 24.11 -9.65
C GLY A 92 -9.87 24.97 -9.97
N LYS A 93 -10.10 25.20 -11.27
CA LYS A 93 -11.31 25.87 -11.76
C LYS A 93 -12.56 25.12 -11.29
N LYS A 94 -13.50 25.84 -10.66
CA LYS A 94 -14.78 25.29 -10.22
C LYS A 94 -15.46 24.53 -11.37
N PRO A 95 -15.86 23.26 -11.18
CA PRO A 95 -16.59 22.52 -12.21
C PRO A 95 -17.96 23.15 -12.49
N ASP A 96 -18.37 23.15 -13.75
CA ASP A 96 -19.67 23.67 -14.20
C ASP A 96 -20.82 22.78 -13.74
N THR A 97 -20.57 21.47 -13.58
CA THR A 97 -21.55 20.47 -13.13
C THR A 97 -21.57 20.27 -11.60
N LEU A 98 -21.01 21.22 -10.84
CA LEU A 98 -20.97 21.14 -9.37
C LEU A 98 -22.38 21.21 -8.76
N GLY A 99 -22.81 20.10 -8.14
CA GLY A 99 -24.10 20.01 -7.46
C GLY A 99 -24.16 20.82 -6.15
N PRO A 100 -25.37 21.24 -5.70
CA PRO A 100 -25.57 22.05 -4.49
C PRO A 100 -25.26 21.30 -3.18
N ASN A 101 -25.07 19.98 -3.24
CA ASN A 101 -24.65 19.15 -2.11
C ASN A 101 -23.12 19.19 -1.89
N THR A 102 -22.35 19.71 -2.84
CA THR A 102 -20.88 19.72 -2.78
C THR A 102 -20.35 21.11 -2.50
N ARG A 103 -19.44 21.24 -1.53
CA ARG A 103 -18.65 22.45 -1.28
C ARG A 103 -17.18 22.21 -1.58
N LEU A 104 -16.57 23.18 -2.26
CA LEU A 104 -15.15 23.19 -2.56
C LEU A 104 -14.38 23.92 -1.46
N TYR A 105 -13.23 23.39 -1.09
CA TYR A 105 -12.33 23.99 -0.10
C TYR A 105 -10.90 23.95 -0.61
N GLU A 106 -10.11 24.99 -0.32
CA GLU A 106 -8.66 24.94 -0.58
C GLU A 106 -7.96 23.96 0.37
N TRP A 107 -8.45 23.92 1.61
CA TRP A 107 -7.97 23.06 2.67
C TRP A 107 -9.12 22.55 3.54
N ILE A 108 -8.99 21.31 4.04
CA ILE A 108 -9.95 20.68 4.94
C ILE A 108 -9.23 20.08 6.15
N PRO A 109 -9.81 20.11 7.36
CA PRO A 109 -9.30 19.38 8.51
C PRO A 109 -9.62 17.87 8.35
N GLN A 110 -8.87 17.20 7.46
CA GLN A 110 -9.17 15.84 7.00
C GLN A 110 -9.33 14.84 8.16
N ASN A 111 -8.38 14.79 9.09
CA ASN A 111 -8.45 13.91 10.26
C ASN A 111 -9.76 14.10 11.05
N ASP A 112 -10.15 15.35 11.29
CA ASP A 112 -11.31 15.68 12.11
C ASP A 112 -12.61 15.37 11.38
N LEU A 113 -12.66 15.64 10.07
CA LEU A 113 -13.77 15.23 9.21
C LEU A 113 -13.90 13.70 9.14
N LEU A 114 -12.80 12.96 8.99
CA LEU A 114 -12.84 11.51 8.96
C LEU A 114 -13.31 10.92 10.30
N GLY A 115 -12.94 11.52 11.42
CA GLY A 115 -13.43 11.12 12.74
C GLY A 115 -14.82 11.63 13.10
N HIS A 116 -15.46 12.43 12.24
CA HIS A 116 -16.80 12.92 12.50
C HIS A 116 -17.86 11.81 12.35
N PRO A 117 -18.84 11.65 13.27
CA PRO A 117 -19.83 10.57 13.22
C PRO A 117 -20.71 10.50 11.97
N LYS A 118 -20.84 11.63 11.25
CA LYS A 118 -21.59 11.72 9.99
C LYS A 118 -20.79 11.29 8.75
N THR A 119 -19.50 11.03 8.87
CA THR A 119 -18.70 10.63 7.71
C THR A 119 -19.00 9.20 7.29
N ARG A 120 -19.38 9.04 6.02
CA ARG A 120 -19.79 7.75 5.44
C ARG A 120 -18.73 7.14 4.55
N ALA A 121 -18.04 7.96 3.77
CA ALA A 121 -17.00 7.49 2.87
C ALA A 121 -15.92 8.54 2.67
N PHE A 122 -14.74 8.06 2.27
CA PHE A 122 -13.60 8.89 1.87
C PHE A 122 -13.23 8.64 0.42
N ILE A 123 -13.22 9.67 -0.42
CA ILE A 123 -12.64 9.62 -1.76
C ILE A 123 -11.21 10.11 -1.66
N THR A 124 -10.26 9.28 -2.10
CA THR A 124 -8.84 9.53 -1.87
C THR A 124 -7.95 9.12 -3.02
N HIS A 125 -6.86 9.86 -3.24
CA HIS A 125 -5.76 9.39 -4.09
C HIS A 125 -4.97 8.18 -3.54
N CYS A 126 -5.32 7.68 -2.34
CA CYS A 126 -4.66 6.50 -1.73
C CYS A 126 -3.22 6.75 -1.25
N GLY A 127 -2.88 8.01 -0.96
CA GLY A 127 -1.63 8.31 -0.25
C GLY A 127 -1.64 7.71 1.16
N THR A 128 -0.48 7.21 1.60
CA THR A 128 -0.30 6.51 2.88
C THR A 128 -0.93 7.26 4.07
N ASN A 129 -0.73 8.57 4.19
CA ASN A 129 -1.26 9.32 5.32
C ASN A 129 -2.79 9.32 5.39
N GLY A 130 -3.45 9.58 4.25
CA GLY A 130 -4.92 9.63 4.21
C GLY A 130 -5.55 8.27 4.45
N ILE A 131 -4.90 7.19 3.99
CA ILE A 131 -5.36 5.83 4.27
C ILE A 131 -5.30 5.53 5.76
N TYR A 132 -4.21 5.88 6.45
CA TYR A 132 -4.14 5.65 7.88
C TYR A 132 -5.13 6.49 8.68
N GLU A 133 -5.42 7.73 8.29
CA GLU A 133 -6.50 8.50 8.94
C GLU A 133 -7.86 7.84 8.73
N ALA A 134 -8.12 7.30 7.55
CA ALA A 134 -9.35 6.56 7.28
C ALA A 134 -9.43 5.24 8.06
N ILE A 135 -8.32 4.49 8.16
CA ILE A 135 -8.23 3.28 9.01
C ILE A 135 -8.46 3.65 10.48
N TYR A 136 -7.76 4.67 10.97
CA TYR A 136 -7.84 5.13 12.36
C TYR A 136 -9.29 5.44 12.77
N HIS A 137 -10.04 6.13 11.90
CA HIS A 137 -11.44 6.49 12.12
C HIS A 137 -12.45 5.47 11.58
N GLY A 138 -11.98 4.35 11.02
CA GLY A 138 -12.81 3.27 10.48
C GLY A 138 -13.73 3.70 9.34
N VAL A 139 -13.28 4.59 8.46
CA VAL A 139 -14.03 5.10 7.31
C VAL A 139 -13.65 4.30 6.04
N PRO A 140 -14.61 3.68 5.35
CA PRO A 140 -14.33 3.01 4.09
C PRO A 140 -14.12 4.02 2.95
N MET A 141 -13.48 3.58 1.85
CA MET A 141 -13.00 4.54 0.84
C MET A 141 -13.24 4.12 -0.61
N VAL A 142 -13.32 5.13 -1.48
CA VAL A 142 -13.16 4.98 -2.92
C VAL A 142 -11.81 5.57 -3.30
N GLY A 143 -10.92 4.71 -3.77
CA GLY A 143 -9.56 5.06 -4.15
C GLY A 143 -9.44 5.42 -5.63
N ILE A 144 -8.81 6.56 -5.91
CA ILE A 144 -8.47 7.07 -7.25
C ILE A 144 -6.95 7.26 -7.31
N PRO A 145 -6.14 6.19 -7.41
CA PRO A 145 -4.69 6.29 -7.38
C PRO A 145 -4.16 7.06 -8.59
N MET A 146 -3.12 7.87 -8.36
CA MET A 146 -2.54 8.78 -9.34
C MET A 146 -1.12 8.39 -9.76
N PHE A 147 -0.28 7.98 -8.80
CA PHE A 147 1.13 7.65 -9.04
C PHE A 147 1.77 6.92 -7.84
N GLY A 148 2.94 6.32 -8.07
CA GLY A 148 3.78 5.77 -6.99
C GLY A 148 3.12 4.67 -6.18
N ASP A 149 3.25 4.74 -4.86
CA ASP A 149 2.77 3.75 -3.88
C ASP A 149 1.24 3.64 -3.81
N GLN A 150 0.51 4.61 -4.37
CA GLN A 150 -0.94 4.71 -4.27
C GLN A 150 -1.67 3.50 -4.87
N TYR A 151 -1.13 2.92 -5.94
CA TYR A 151 -1.69 1.72 -6.58
C TYR A 151 -1.60 0.49 -5.68
N ASP A 152 -0.48 0.30 -5.00
CA ASP A 152 -0.29 -0.82 -4.06
C ASP A 152 -1.14 -0.60 -2.79
N ASN A 153 -1.21 0.64 -2.31
CA ASN A 153 -2.01 0.97 -1.14
C ASN A 153 -3.50 0.66 -1.36
N ILE A 154 -4.07 1.04 -2.52
CA ILE A 154 -5.47 0.72 -2.81
C ILE A 154 -5.67 -0.79 -3.05
N ALA A 155 -4.69 -1.49 -3.63
CA ALA A 155 -4.76 -2.94 -3.79
C ALA A 155 -4.88 -3.65 -2.44
N ARG A 156 -4.08 -3.24 -1.44
CA ARG A 156 -4.18 -3.73 -0.06
C ARG A 156 -5.54 -3.41 0.55
N MET A 157 -6.00 -2.15 0.48
CA MET A 157 -7.31 -1.75 1.05
C MET A 157 -8.48 -2.50 0.43
N LYS A 158 -8.44 -2.76 -0.89
CA LYS A 158 -9.40 -3.62 -1.58
C LYS A 158 -9.35 -5.06 -1.08
N ALA A 159 -8.16 -5.63 -0.94
CA ALA A 159 -7.98 -6.99 -0.42
C ALA A 159 -8.50 -7.14 1.02
N LYS A 160 -8.45 -6.07 1.83
CA LYS A 160 -9.05 -6.02 3.17
C LYS A 160 -10.57 -5.76 3.16
N GLY A 161 -11.18 -5.56 2.00
CA GLY A 161 -12.62 -5.33 1.84
C GLY A 161 -13.12 -3.98 2.34
N ALA A 162 -12.23 -2.99 2.51
CA ALA A 162 -12.56 -1.67 3.06
C ALA A 162 -12.55 -0.55 1.98
N ALA A 163 -12.32 -0.91 0.72
CA ALA A 163 -12.24 0.05 -0.37
C ALA A 163 -12.67 -0.50 -1.74
N LEU A 164 -13.00 0.41 -2.65
CA LEU A 164 -13.05 0.18 -4.10
C LEU A 164 -12.03 1.05 -4.83
N LYS A 165 -11.53 0.59 -5.98
CA LYS A 165 -10.62 1.36 -6.85
C LYS A 165 -11.39 1.82 -8.08
N VAL A 166 -11.23 3.08 -8.42
CA VAL A 166 -11.67 3.67 -9.68
C VAL A 166 -10.45 4.28 -10.37
N ASP A 167 -10.36 4.17 -11.69
CA ASP A 167 -9.23 4.67 -12.47
C ASP A 167 -9.55 6.05 -13.05
N LEU A 168 -8.78 7.08 -12.70
CA LEU A 168 -9.06 8.45 -13.12
C LEU A 168 -9.11 8.60 -14.66
N HIS A 169 -8.30 7.84 -15.39
CA HIS A 169 -8.17 7.97 -16.83
C HIS A 169 -9.36 7.37 -17.57
N THR A 170 -9.86 6.22 -17.11
CA THR A 170 -10.91 5.47 -17.81
C THR A 170 -12.30 5.60 -17.18
N MET A 171 -12.40 6.07 -15.93
CA MET A 171 -13.68 6.15 -15.24
C MET A 171 -14.67 7.10 -15.92
N THR A 172 -15.93 6.68 -15.88
CA THR A 172 -17.11 7.50 -16.15
C THR A 172 -17.69 8.06 -14.86
N SER A 173 -18.60 9.03 -14.97
CA SER A 173 -19.38 9.54 -13.84
C SER A 173 -20.13 8.40 -13.12
N SER A 174 -20.68 7.46 -13.89
CA SER A 174 -21.39 6.29 -13.38
C SER A 174 -20.48 5.35 -12.58
N ASP A 175 -19.22 5.16 -12.97
CA ASP A 175 -18.29 4.31 -12.23
C ASP A 175 -18.00 4.85 -10.83
N LEU A 176 -17.75 6.15 -10.72
CA LEU A 176 -17.55 6.80 -9.42
C LEU A 176 -18.82 6.78 -8.57
N LEU A 177 -19.98 7.06 -9.16
CA LEU A 177 -21.26 7.00 -8.49
C LEU A 177 -21.56 5.60 -7.94
N ASN A 178 -21.34 4.57 -8.75
CA ASN A 178 -21.57 3.18 -8.37
C ASN A 178 -20.60 2.73 -7.28
N ALA A 179 -19.33 3.11 -7.36
CA ALA A 179 -18.35 2.83 -6.32
C ALA A 179 -18.73 3.49 -4.98
N LEU A 180 -19.19 4.75 -5.00
CA LEU A 180 -19.66 5.46 -3.82
C LEU A 180 -20.91 4.80 -3.22
N LYS A 181 -21.92 4.50 -4.04
CA LYS A 181 -23.12 3.79 -3.59
C LYS A 181 -22.78 2.44 -2.97
N ALA A 182 -21.85 1.69 -3.57
CA ALA A 182 -21.42 0.40 -3.03
C ALA A 182 -20.73 0.57 -1.67
N VAL A 183 -19.76 1.48 -1.54
CA VAL A 183 -19.03 1.71 -0.28
C VAL A 183 -19.93 2.24 0.84
N ILE A 184 -20.90 3.09 0.51
CA ILE A 184 -21.79 3.71 1.50
C ILE A 184 -22.91 2.75 1.94
N ASN A 185 -23.51 2.00 1.01
CA ASN A 185 -24.73 1.23 1.28
C ASN A 185 -24.46 -0.24 1.63
N ASN A 186 -23.32 -0.80 1.24
CA ASN A 186 -22.97 -2.16 1.63
C ASN A 186 -22.23 -2.15 2.97
N PRO A 187 -22.84 -2.69 4.06
CA PRO A 187 -22.28 -2.60 5.41
C PRO A 187 -20.91 -3.28 5.55
N SER A 188 -20.60 -4.27 4.71
CA SER A 188 -19.32 -4.99 4.76
C SER A 188 -18.10 -4.07 4.63
N TYR A 189 -18.18 -3.00 3.83
CA TYR A 189 -17.07 -2.03 3.72
C TYR A 189 -16.83 -1.30 5.04
N LYS A 190 -17.90 -0.82 5.68
CA LYS A 190 -17.81 -0.13 6.98
C LYS A 190 -17.36 -1.10 8.08
N GLU A 191 -17.89 -2.31 8.11
CA GLU A 191 -17.49 -3.35 9.07
C GLU A 191 -16.01 -3.70 8.94
N ASN A 192 -15.52 -3.87 7.71
CA ASN A 192 -14.10 -4.10 7.43
C ASN A 192 -13.24 -2.90 7.83
N ALA A 193 -13.64 -1.67 7.49
CA ALA A 193 -12.92 -0.47 7.91
C ALA A 193 -12.85 -0.34 9.45
N MET A 194 -13.95 -0.63 10.15
CA MET A 194 -13.98 -0.65 11.62
C MET A 194 -13.15 -1.81 12.20
N ARG A 195 -13.09 -2.97 11.53
CA ARG A 195 -12.18 -4.07 11.91
C ARG A 195 -10.73 -3.64 11.81
N LEU A 196 -10.34 -2.99 10.72
CA LEU A 196 -8.99 -2.43 10.55
C LEU A 196 -8.70 -1.37 11.62
N SER A 197 -9.65 -0.48 11.90
CA SER A 197 -9.54 0.51 12.99
C SER A 197 -9.25 -0.15 14.34
N ARG A 198 -10.00 -1.20 14.71
CA ARG A 198 -9.77 -1.93 15.97
C ARG A 198 -8.35 -2.51 16.03
N ILE A 199 -7.88 -3.15 14.96
CA ILE A 199 -6.51 -3.69 14.87
C ILE A 199 -5.47 -2.56 14.97
N HIS A 200 -5.74 -1.42 14.32
CA HIS A 200 -4.86 -0.25 14.34
C HIS A 200 -4.69 0.34 15.74
N HIS A 201 -5.78 0.40 16.52
CA HIS A 201 -5.74 0.90 17.90
C HIS A 201 -5.21 -0.14 18.90
N ASP A 202 -5.42 -1.42 18.63
CA ASP A 202 -5.00 -2.53 19.49
C ASP A 202 -3.53 -2.91 19.26
N GLN A 203 -2.64 -1.99 19.66
CA GLN A 203 -1.20 -2.17 19.60
C GLN A 203 -0.58 -1.95 21.00
N PRO A 204 0.46 -2.72 21.38
CA PRO A 204 1.13 -2.55 22.68
C PRO A 204 1.73 -1.17 22.90
N THR A 205 2.09 -0.48 21.81
CA THR A 205 2.71 0.84 21.83
C THR A 205 2.16 1.65 20.68
N LYS A 206 1.92 2.95 20.90
CA LYS A 206 1.46 3.83 19.82
C LYS A 206 2.56 3.96 18.76
N PRO A 207 2.21 4.12 17.47
CA PRO A 207 3.21 4.16 16.39
C PRO A 207 4.26 5.27 16.54
N LEU A 208 3.85 6.45 17.04
CA LEU A 208 4.78 7.55 17.30
C LEU A 208 5.76 7.21 18.44
N ASP A 209 5.25 6.67 19.55
CA ASP A 209 6.07 6.28 20.70
C ASP A 209 7.06 5.16 20.31
N ARG A 210 6.63 4.20 19.48
CA ARG A 210 7.51 3.17 18.89
C ARG A 210 8.63 3.78 18.05
N ALA A 211 8.31 4.76 17.20
CA ALA A 211 9.31 5.46 16.40
C ALA A 211 10.34 6.19 17.27
N VAL A 212 9.87 6.93 18.28
CA VAL A 212 10.72 7.63 19.25
C VAL A 212 11.62 6.64 19.98
N PHE A 213 11.07 5.54 20.48
CA PHE A 213 11.84 4.51 21.17
C PHE A 213 13.01 3.99 20.32
N TRP A 214 12.78 3.63 19.05
CA TRP A 214 13.83 3.08 18.20
C TRP A 214 14.87 4.12 17.78
N ILE A 215 14.47 5.38 17.59
CA ILE A 215 15.40 6.49 17.36
C ILE A 215 16.32 6.65 18.58
N GLU A 216 15.74 6.74 19.78
CA GLU A 216 16.51 6.86 21.01
C GLU A 216 17.37 5.62 21.28
N PHE A 217 16.89 4.41 20.95
CA PHE A 217 17.63 3.17 21.09
C PHE A 217 18.94 3.23 20.31
N VAL A 218 18.90 3.64 19.04
CA VAL A 218 20.08 3.79 18.19
C VAL A 218 21.03 4.85 18.76
N MET A 219 20.50 5.96 19.28
CA MET A 219 21.32 7.01 19.90
C MET A 219 22.00 6.52 21.18
N ARG A 220 21.26 5.87 22.09
CA ARG A 220 21.76 5.34 23.37
C ARG A 220 22.89 4.33 23.18
N HIS A 221 22.77 3.48 22.15
CA HIS A 221 23.73 2.39 21.90
C HIS A 221 24.77 2.73 20.82
N LYS A 222 24.77 3.96 20.30
CA LYS A 222 25.68 4.42 19.23
C LYS A 222 25.62 3.54 17.98
N GLY A 223 24.41 3.09 17.62
CA GLY A 223 24.14 2.19 16.49
C GLY A 223 23.24 1.01 16.88
N ALA A 224 22.93 0.15 15.91
CA ALA A 224 22.15 -1.08 16.07
C ALA A 224 22.71 -2.23 15.20
N LYS A 225 24.03 -2.29 15.03
CA LYS A 225 24.70 -3.25 14.13
C LYS A 225 24.31 -4.71 14.37
N HIS A 226 24.02 -5.09 15.63
CA HIS A 226 23.61 -6.44 16.00
C HIS A 226 22.21 -6.83 15.49
N LEU A 227 21.39 -5.86 15.08
CA LEU A 227 20.09 -6.09 14.43
C LEU A 227 20.20 -6.11 12.90
N ARG A 228 21.32 -5.66 12.35
CA ARG A 228 21.54 -5.53 10.91
C ARG A 228 21.97 -6.88 10.34
N PRO A 229 21.39 -7.35 9.22
CA PRO A 229 21.87 -8.57 8.61
C PRO A 229 23.24 -8.37 7.96
N THR A 230 24.12 -9.36 8.11
CA THR A 230 25.44 -9.39 7.46
C THR A 230 25.36 -9.43 5.94
N SER A 231 24.20 -9.80 5.37
CA SER A 231 23.98 -9.81 3.93
C SER A 231 24.20 -8.45 3.27
N HIS A 232 24.07 -7.34 4.01
CA HIS A 232 24.37 -6.00 3.52
C HIS A 232 25.85 -5.71 3.34
N ASP A 233 26.73 -6.52 3.93
CA ASP A 233 28.19 -6.39 3.84
C ASP A 233 28.81 -7.40 2.84
N LEU A 234 27.98 -8.27 2.24
CA LEU A 234 28.44 -9.24 1.25
C LEU A 234 28.74 -8.59 -0.10
N THR A 235 29.79 -9.08 -0.76
CA THR A 235 30.03 -8.74 -2.17
C THR A 235 28.95 -9.35 -3.05
N TRP A 236 28.76 -8.80 -4.26
CA TRP A 236 27.77 -9.33 -5.21
C TRP A 236 27.99 -10.82 -5.55
N VAL A 237 29.25 -11.25 -5.60
CA VAL A 237 29.64 -12.66 -5.83
C VAL A 237 29.18 -13.55 -4.68
N GLN A 238 29.46 -13.15 -3.44
CA GLN A 238 29.06 -13.90 -2.24
C GLN A 238 27.55 -13.92 -2.05
N TYR A 239 26.88 -12.79 -2.30
CA TYR A 239 25.44 -12.68 -2.16
C TYR A 239 24.68 -13.64 -3.09
N HIS A 240 25.19 -13.85 -4.31
CA HIS A 240 24.61 -14.78 -5.29
C HIS A 240 25.28 -16.16 -5.31
N SER A 241 26.21 -16.42 -4.37
CA SER A 241 26.94 -17.69 -4.24
C SER A 241 27.57 -18.19 -5.54
N LEU A 242 28.10 -17.30 -6.38
CA LEU A 242 28.55 -17.65 -7.73
C LEU A 242 29.78 -18.56 -7.74
N ASP A 243 30.63 -18.43 -6.73
CA ASP A 243 31.76 -19.32 -6.46
C ASP A 243 31.28 -20.75 -6.16
N VAL A 244 30.26 -20.91 -5.31
CA VAL A 244 29.65 -22.20 -4.99
C VAL A 244 28.96 -22.80 -6.22
N ILE A 245 28.18 -22.01 -6.95
CA ILE A 245 27.51 -22.46 -8.18
C ILE A 245 28.56 -22.91 -9.21
N GLY A 246 29.62 -22.12 -9.41
CA GLY A 246 30.72 -22.45 -10.32
C GLY A 246 31.42 -23.76 -9.94
N PHE A 247 31.70 -23.96 -8.64
CA PHE A 247 32.27 -25.19 -8.13
C PHE A 247 31.37 -26.41 -8.38
N LEU A 248 30.07 -26.30 -8.07
CA LEU A 248 29.10 -27.39 -8.29
C LEU A 248 28.97 -27.73 -9.79
N LEU A 249 28.94 -26.73 -10.67
CA LEU A 249 28.94 -26.94 -12.13
C LEU A 249 30.21 -27.66 -12.59
N ALA A 250 31.38 -27.32 -12.05
CA ALA A 250 32.63 -27.98 -12.38
C ALA A 250 32.65 -29.46 -11.92
N CYS A 251 32.11 -29.76 -10.74
CA CYS A 251 31.94 -31.14 -10.27
C CYS A 251 31.05 -31.94 -11.22
N VAL A 252 29.87 -31.42 -11.58
CA VAL A 252 28.93 -32.08 -12.49
C VAL A 252 29.56 -32.31 -13.87
N ALA A 253 30.22 -31.29 -14.44
CA ALA A 253 30.90 -31.41 -15.72
C ALA A 253 32.01 -32.47 -15.69
N THR A 254 32.76 -32.53 -14.58
CA THR A 254 33.82 -33.54 -14.38
C THR A 254 33.24 -34.94 -14.28
N THR A 255 32.16 -35.14 -13.53
CA THR A 255 31.47 -36.45 -13.46
C THR A 255 30.95 -36.89 -14.82
N ILE A 256 30.29 -36.00 -15.57
CA ILE A 256 29.82 -36.29 -16.94
C ILE A 256 30.99 -36.65 -17.84
N PHE A 257 32.09 -35.91 -17.78
CA PHE A 257 33.31 -36.19 -18.55
C PHE A 257 33.89 -37.56 -18.20
N LEU A 258 34.01 -37.90 -16.92
CA LEU A 258 34.52 -39.21 -16.48
C LEU A 258 33.59 -40.35 -16.93
N VAL A 259 32.28 -40.22 -16.74
CA VAL A 259 31.29 -41.22 -17.17
C VAL A 259 31.34 -41.42 -18.68
N THR A 260 31.34 -40.35 -19.47
CA THR A 260 31.43 -40.44 -20.94
C THR A 260 32.74 -41.10 -21.38
N LYS A 261 33.87 -40.76 -20.77
CA LYS A 261 35.16 -41.42 -21.06
C LYS A 261 35.15 -42.90 -20.66
N CYS A 262 34.59 -43.26 -19.52
CA CYS A 262 34.42 -44.66 -19.10
C CYS A 262 33.52 -45.44 -20.07
N CYS A 263 32.37 -44.88 -20.45
CA CYS A 263 31.45 -45.50 -21.43
C CYS A 263 32.13 -45.69 -22.78
N LEU A 264 32.81 -44.66 -23.31
CA LEU A 264 33.54 -44.74 -24.58
C LEU A 264 34.68 -45.76 -24.52
N PHE A 265 35.41 -45.82 -23.41
CA PHE A 265 36.47 -46.82 -23.20
C PHE A 265 35.91 -48.24 -23.15
N CYS A 266 34.81 -48.47 -22.44
CA CYS A 266 34.10 -49.75 -22.43
C CYS A 266 33.64 -50.13 -23.85
N CYS A 267 32.95 -49.23 -24.56
CA CYS A 267 32.51 -49.46 -25.95
C CYS A 267 33.69 -49.78 -26.89
N TRP A 268 34.83 -49.10 -26.74
CA TRP A 268 36.03 -49.36 -27.55
C TRP A 268 36.68 -50.71 -27.24
N LYS A 269 36.77 -51.09 -25.95
CA LYS A 269 37.30 -52.40 -25.53
C LYS A 269 36.42 -53.54 -26.05
N PHE A 270 35.11 -53.48 -25.83
CA PHE A 270 34.18 -54.53 -26.27
C PHE A 270 34.00 -54.57 -27.80
N GLY A 271 34.09 -53.43 -28.49
CA GLY A 271 34.10 -53.37 -29.96
C GLY A 271 35.35 -53.97 -30.61
N LYS A 272 36.51 -53.95 -29.94
CA LYS A 272 37.73 -54.64 -30.41
C LYS A 272 37.70 -56.14 -30.19
N THR A 273 37.09 -56.61 -29.10
CA THR A 273 36.95 -58.06 -28.83
C THR A 273 36.01 -58.73 -29.85
N GLY A 274 34.93 -58.06 -30.27
CA GLY A 274 34.03 -58.56 -31.31
C GLY A 274 34.61 -58.63 -32.73
N LYS A 275 35.67 -57.85 -33.03
CA LYS A 275 36.38 -57.92 -34.33
C LYS A 275 37.44 -59.03 -34.38
N LYS A 276 37.93 -59.52 -33.23
CA LYS A 276 38.89 -60.63 -33.18
C LYS A 276 38.25 -62.00 -33.43
N ASN A 277 36.97 -62.17 -33.14
CA ASN A 277 36.24 -63.44 -33.33
C ASN A 277 35.58 -63.60 -34.72
N LYS A 278 35.94 -62.79 -35.72
CA LYS A 278 35.43 -62.89 -37.11
C LYS A 278 36.53 -63.22 -38.14
N ARG A 279 37.69 -63.72 -37.69
CA ARG A 279 38.75 -64.27 -38.54
C ARG A 279 39.07 -65.69 -38.08
N GLU A 280 38.13 -66.60 -38.33
CA GLU A 280 38.35 -68.01 -38.67
C GLU A 280 37.37 -68.35 -39.79
#